data_AF-A0A7H8KAW0-F1
#
_entry.id   AF-A0A7H8KAW0-F1
#
_cell.length_a   1.000
_cell.length_b   1.000
_cell.length_c   1.000
_cell.angle_alpha   90.00
_cell.angle_beta   90.00
_cell.angle_gamma   90.00
#
_symmetry.space_group_name_H-M   'P 1'
#
loop_
_entity.id
_entity.type
_entity.pdbx_description
1 polymer ?
#
loop_
_entity_poly.entity_id
_entity_poly.type
_entity_poly.pdbx_seq_one_letter_code
_entity_poly.pdbx_strand_id
1 'polypeptide(L)' 'MPQITLDLSLEQTNMVLEALGQLPYVRVYELIETIGRQAGAQVQAPSVEAEQARLTPVRSA' A
#
# COMPACT_ATOMS: atom_id res chain seq x y z
N MET A 1 10.40 13.94 -13.93
CA MET A 1 8.94 13.90 -14.14
C MET A 1 8.27 14.14 -12.79
N PRO A 2 7.10 14.81 -12.72
CA PRO A 2 6.41 15.01 -11.45
C PRO A 2 5.94 13.66 -10.88
N GLN A 3 5.98 13.52 -9.55
CA GLN A 3 5.48 12.36 -8.82
C GLN A 3 4.11 12.70 -8.24
N ILE A 4 3.18 11.75 -8.30
CA ILE A 4 1.82 11.88 -7.75
C ILE A 4 1.55 10.74 -6.77
N THR A 5 0.65 10.98 -5.83
CA THR A 5 0.09 9.96 -4.93
C THR A 5 -1.33 9.65 -5.37
N LEU A 6 -1.68 8.37 -5.41
CA LEU A 6 -3.03 7.90 -5.70
C LEU A 6 -3.60 7.24 -4.45
N ASP A 7 -4.76 7.69 -3.99
CA ASP A 7 -5.57 7.00 -2.98
C ASP A 7 -6.51 6.02 -3.68
N LEU A 8 -6.09 4.76 -3.76
CA LEU A 8 -6.86 3.67 -4.36
C LEU A 8 -7.21 2.64 -3.29
N SER A 9 -8.39 2.04 -3.40
CA SER A 9 -8.72 0.84 -2.63
C SER A 9 -7.86 -0.35 -3.07
N LEU A 10 -7.82 -1.40 -2.25
CA LEU A 10 -7.17 -2.66 -2.62
C LEU A 10 -7.76 -3.24 -3.91
N GLU A 11 -9.09 -3.18 -4.07
CA GLU A 11 -9.79 -3.66 -5.26
C GLU A 11 -9.40 -2.85 -6.51
N GLN A 12 -9.36 -1.52 -6.41
CA GLN A 12 -8.92 -0.65 -7.51
C GLN A 12 -7.46 -0.89 -7.86
N THR A 13 -6.61 -1.11 -6.85
CA THR A 13 -5.19 -1.43 -7.05
C THR A 13 -5.02 -2.76 -7.80
N ASN A 14 -5.77 -3.79 -7.41
CA ASN A 14 -5.75 -5.09 -8.10
C ASN A 14 -6.22 -4.96 -9.55
N MET A 15 -7.29 -4.18 -9.80
CA MET A 15 -7.79 -3.93 -11.15
C MET A 15 -6.74 -3.26 -12.05
N VAL A 16 -5.97 -2.31 -11.51
CA VAL A 16 -4.84 -1.70 -12.24
C VAL A 16 -3.76 -2.73 -12.54
N LEU A 17 -3.37 -3.55 -11.56
CA LEU A 17 -2.37 -4.60 -11.76
C LEU A 17 -2.81 -5.65 -12.79
N GLU A 18 -4.08 -6.04 -12.78
CA GLU A 18 -4.68 -6.94 -13.78
C GLU A 18 -4.63 -6.33 -15.19
N ALA A 19 -4.98 -5.05 -15.33
CA ALA A 19 -4.88 -4.34 -16.61
C ALA A 19 -3.44 -4.27 -17.12
N LEU A 20 -2.46 -4.02 -16.23
CA LEU A 20 -1.04 -4.05 -16.59
C LEU A 20 -0.57 -5.44 -17.03
N GLY A 21 -1.11 -6.50 -16.43
CA GLY A 21 -0.82 -7.89 -16.81
C GLY A 21 -1.25 -8.27 -18.24
N GLN A 22 -2.11 -7.47 -18.88
CA GLN A 22 -2.52 -7.66 -20.27
C GLN A 22 -1.49 -7.11 -21.28
N LEU A 23 -0.47 -6.38 -20.80
CA LEU A 23 0.60 -5.82 -21.63
C LEU A 23 1.84 -6.73 -21.63
N PRO A 24 2.75 -6.59 -22.61
CA PRO A 24 4.01 -7.34 -22.61
C PRO A 24 4.81 -7.08 -21.34
N TYR A 25 5.19 -8.16 -20.62
CA TYR A 25 5.86 -8.08 -19.32
C TYR A 25 7.07 -7.14 -19.28
N VAL A 26 7.91 -7.17 -20.32
CA VAL A 26 9.08 -6.30 -20.51
C VAL A 26 8.76 -4.80 -20.39
N ARG A 27 7.51 -4.39 -20.64
CA ARG A 27 7.09 -2.98 -20.52
C ARG A 27 6.58 -2.61 -19.13
N VAL A 28 6.13 -3.58 -18.33
CA VAL A 28 5.34 -3.31 -17.12
C VAL A 28 5.98 -3.80 -15.82
N TYR A 29 7.02 -4.65 -15.87
CA TYR A 29 7.60 -5.25 -14.65
C TYR A 29 8.04 -4.20 -13.62
N GLU A 30 8.77 -3.15 -14.03
CA GLU A 30 9.22 -2.08 -13.11
C GLU A 30 8.06 -1.27 -12.54
N LEU A 31 7.00 -1.09 -13.34
CA LEU A 31 5.80 -0.37 -12.90
C LEU A 31 5.04 -1.17 -11.85
N ILE A 32 4.87 -2.48 -12.08
CA ILE A 32 4.22 -3.40 -11.13
C ILE A 32 5.01 -3.45 -9.81
N GLU A 33 6.34 -3.56 -9.85
CA GLU A 33 7.17 -3.52 -8.64
C GLU A 33 7.07 -2.18 -7.90
N THR A 34 6.97 -1.08 -8.63
CA THR A 34 6.81 0.26 -8.04
C THR A 34 5.47 0.40 -7.35
N ILE A 35 4.37 -0.05 -7.96
CA ILE A 35 3.04 -0.08 -7.35
C ILE A 35 3.04 -0.97 -6.11
N GLY A 36 3.63 -2.17 -6.19
CA GLY A 36 3.70 -3.10 -5.06
C GLY A 36 4.43 -2.52 -3.84
N ARG A 37 5.55 -1.82 -4.05
CA ARG A 37 6.28 -1.13 -2.96
C ARG A 37 5.46 -0.02 -2.32
N GLN A 38 4.75 0.77 -3.12
CA GLN A 38 3.90 1.85 -2.61
C GLN A 38 2.70 1.30 -1.81
N ALA A 39 2.04 0.26 -2.33
CA ALA A 39 0.93 -0.40 -1.63
C ALA A 39 1.39 -1.07 -0.32
N GLY A 40 2.53 -1.76 -0.33
CA GLY A 40 3.09 -2.38 0.87
C GLY A 40 3.34 -1.38 2.00
N ALA A 41 3.87 -0.19 1.69
CA ALA A 41 4.08 0.88 2.66
C ALA A 41 2.77 1.42 3.26
N GLN A 42 1.68 1.40 2.49
CA GLN A 42 0.36 1.88 2.94
C GLN A 42 -0.38 0.82 3.77
N VAL A 43 -0.24 -0.46 3.43
CA VAL A 43 -0.90 -1.58 4.14
C VAL A 43 -0.17 -1.97 5.43
N GLN A 44 1.15 -1.78 5.50
CA GLN A 44 1.95 -2.06 6.70
C GLN A 44 2.08 -0.87 7.65
N ALA A 45 1.42 0.26 7.37
CA ALA A 45 1.40 1.36 8.32
C ALA A 45 0.86 0.83 9.67
N PRO A 46 1.66 0.87 10.76
CA PRO A 46 1.16 0.47 12.05
C PRO A 46 -0.01 1.39 12.36
N SER A 47 -1.18 0.80 12.56
CA SER A 47 -2.33 1.56 13.06
C SER A 47 -1.86 2.27 14.32
N VAL A 48 -1.82 3.60 14.26
CA VAL A 48 -1.37 4.45 15.36
C VAL A 48 -2.22 4.17 16.63
N GLU A 49 -3.44 3.68 16.42
CA GLU A 49 -4.38 3.16 17.42
C GLU A 49 -3.88 1.88 18.12
N ALA A 50 -3.22 0.96 17.40
CA ALA A 50 -2.69 -0.27 17.99
C ALA A 50 -1.44 -0.02 18.85
N GLU A 51 -0.66 1.01 18.53
CA GLU A 51 0.50 1.42 19.33
C GLU A 51 0.10 2.27 20.54
N GLN A 52 -0.91 3.15 20.40
CA GLN A 52 -1.49 3.90 21.52
C GLN A 52 -2.17 2.98 22.55
N ALA A 53 -2.83 1.92 22.11
CA ALA A 53 -3.40 0.90 22.99
C ALA A 53 -2.32 0.12 23.78
N ARG A 54 -1.12 -0.07 23.21
CA ARG A 54 0.02 -0.74 23.88
C ARG A 54 0.74 0.16 24.88
N LEU A 55 0.70 1.48 24.66
CA LEU A 55 1.38 2.48 25.49
C LEU A 55 0.52 3.01 26.64
N THR A 56 -0.75 2.63 26.76
CA THR A 56 -1.57 3.02 27.91
C THR A 56 -1.25 2.06 29.06
N PRO A 57 -0.49 2.48 30.10
CA PRO A 57 -0.27 1.62 31.25
C PRO A 57 -1.62 1.43 31.92
N VAL A 58 -1.98 0.18 32.24
CA VAL A 58 -3.11 -0.15 33.12
C VAL A 58 -2.86 0.56 34.45
N ARG A 59 -3.41 1.77 34.58
CA ARG A 59 -3.33 2.56 35.80
C ARG A 59 -4.52 2.14 36.66
N SER A 60 -4.20 1.20 37.57
CA SER A 60 -4.78 1.02 38.90
C SER A 60 -6.31 0.89 39.04
N ALA A 61 -6.74 -0.26 39.53
CA ALA A 61 -7.76 -0.40 40.57
C ALA A 61 -7.33 -1.51 41.53
#